data_AF-A0A0Q4Y2M6-F1
#
_entry.id   AF-A0A0Q4Y2M6-F1
#
_cell.length_a   1.000
_cell.length_b   1.000
_cell.length_c   1.000
_cell.angle_alpha   90.00
_cell.angle_beta   90.00
_cell.angle_gamma   90.00
#
_symmetry.space_group_name_H-M   'P 1'
#
loop_
_entity.id
_entity.type
_entity.pdbx_description
1 polymer ?
#
loop_
_entity_poly.entity_id
_entity_poly.type
_entity_poly.pdbx_seq_one_letter_code
_entity_poly.pdbx_strand_id
1 'polypeptide(L)'
;MTNAPTPDRTYEILAGILELRGPAAGLAYLNDGVPHRYTAIYRLDCGNLRSVHLHDKRGEIMQSFLAEVPLGDSFCQFVLRDGISR
;
A
#
# COMPACT_ATOMS: atom_id res chain seq x y z
N MET A 1 -6.43 -17.48 20.61
CA MET A 1 -6.09 -16.75 19.37
C MET A 1 -4.58 -16.79 19.26
N THR A 2 -4.05 -17.71 18.46
CA THR A 2 -2.62 -18.02 18.40
C THR A 2 -1.92 -16.95 17.57
N ASN A 3 -1.14 -16.07 18.20
CA ASN A 3 -0.20 -15.19 17.49
C ASN A 3 0.91 -16.07 16.92
N ALA A 4 0.73 -16.55 15.69
CA ALA A 4 1.84 -17.08 14.92
C ALA A 4 2.86 -15.95 14.74
N PRO A 5 4.17 -16.19 14.96
CA PRO A 5 5.19 -15.20 14.61
C PRO A 5 5.06 -14.94 13.11
N THR A 6 4.70 -13.71 12.74
CA THR A 6 4.68 -13.32 11.34
C THR A 6 6.10 -13.49 10.81
N PRO A 7 6.33 -14.33 9.79
CA PRO A 7 7.67 -14.51 9.24
C PRO A 7 8.22 -13.14 8.82
N ASP A 8 9.52 -12.93 9.05
CA ASP A 8 10.19 -11.70 8.66
C ASP A 8 9.89 -11.42 7.18
N ARG A 9 9.22 -10.29 6.92
CA ARG A 9 8.89 -9.87 5.57
C ARG A 9 10.11 -9.20 4.98
N THR A 10 10.82 -9.88 4.10
CA THR A 10 12.03 -9.34 3.46
C THR A 10 11.74 -8.75 2.09
N TYR A 11 12.65 -7.89 1.63
CA TYR A 11 12.60 -7.32 0.29
C TYR A 11 12.65 -8.41 -0.79
N GLU A 12 13.45 -9.46 -0.59
CA GLU A 12 13.62 -10.56 -1.56
C GLU A 12 12.33 -11.34 -1.77
N ILE A 13 11.56 -11.58 -0.70
CA ILE A 13 10.24 -12.24 -0.80
C ILE A 13 9.28 -11.35 -1.59
N LEU A 14 9.23 -10.06 -1.27
CA LEU A 14 8.39 -9.10 -1.99
C LEU A 14 8.78 -9.03 -3.49
N ALA A 15 10.08 -8.92 -3.78
CA ALA A 15 10.59 -8.85 -5.15
C ALA A 15 10.19 -10.10 -5.96
N GLY A 16 10.37 -11.30 -5.39
CA GLY A 16 9.94 -12.54 -6.04
C GLY A 16 8.43 -12.59 -6.28
N ILE A 17 7.61 -12.12 -5.32
CA ILE A 17 6.15 -12.03 -5.50
C ILE A 17 5.79 -11.06 -6.64
N LEU A 18 6.44 -9.90 -6.70
CA LEU A 18 6.21 -8.91 -7.74
C LEU A 18 6.57 -9.45 -9.13
N GLU A 19 7.71 -10.13 -9.26
CA GLU A 19 8.15 -10.73 -10.52
C GLU A 19 7.23 -11.86 -10.99
N LEU A 20 6.79 -12.74 -10.08
CA LEU A 20 6.02 -13.93 -10.43
C LEU A 20 4.51 -13.68 -10.55
N ARG A 21 3.97 -12.78 -9.72
CA ARG A 21 2.51 -12.63 -9.52
C ARG A 21 2.01 -11.19 -9.70
N GLY A 22 2.93 -10.26 -9.96
CA GLY A 22 2.60 -8.87 -10.26
C GLY A 22 2.21 -8.01 -9.05
N PRO A 23 1.87 -6.73 -9.32
CA PRO A 23 1.68 -5.71 -8.29
C PRO A 23 0.50 -5.99 -7.36
N ALA A 24 -0.59 -6.57 -7.85
CA ALA A 24 -1.75 -6.89 -7.01
C ALA A 24 -1.41 -7.91 -5.90
N ALA A 25 -0.62 -8.93 -6.23
CA ALA A 25 -0.17 -9.92 -5.25
C ALA A 25 0.86 -9.33 -4.27
N GLY A 26 1.76 -8.47 -4.75
CA GLY A 26 2.68 -7.72 -3.89
C GLY A 26 1.94 -6.83 -2.89
N LEU A 27 0.88 -6.14 -3.31
CA LEU A 27 0.06 -5.31 -2.44
C LEU A 27 -0.66 -6.13 -1.37
N ALA A 28 -1.22 -7.28 -1.73
CA ALA A 28 -1.84 -8.20 -0.77
C ALA A 28 -0.82 -8.67 0.29
N TYR A 29 0.38 -9.06 -0.15
CA TYR A 29 1.46 -9.49 0.76
C TYR A 29 1.88 -8.41 1.75
N LEU A 30 2.03 -7.16 1.29
CA LEU A 30 2.34 -6.01 2.15
C LEU A 30 1.20 -5.71 3.11
N ASN A 31 -0.04 -5.74 2.61
CA ASN A 31 -1.22 -5.41 3.39
C ASN A 31 -1.47 -6.44 4.50
N ASP A 32 -1.20 -7.73 4.28
CA ASP A 32 -1.22 -8.77 5.31
C ASP A 32 -0.24 -8.50 6.47
N GLY A 33 0.76 -7.65 6.26
CA GLY A 33 1.75 -7.29 7.29
C GLY A 33 1.37 -6.18 8.23
N VAL A 34 0.25 -5.51 7.99
CA VAL A 34 -0.20 -4.38 8.80
C VAL A 34 -1.64 -4.61 9.26
N PRO A 35 -2.09 -4.05 10.39
CA PRO A 35 -3.49 -4.15 10.80
C PRO A 35 -4.43 -3.32 9.90
N HIS A 36 -3.89 -2.46 9.02
CA HIS A 36 -4.66 -1.59 8.16
C HIS A 36 -5.47 -2.35 7.10
N ARG A 37 -6.67 -1.84 6.81
CA ARG A 37 -7.60 -2.44 5.85
C ARG A 37 -7.17 -2.26 4.39
N TYR A 38 -6.58 -1.11 4.09
CA TYR A 38 -6.23 -0.73 2.72
C TYR A 38 -4.73 -0.54 2.57
N THR A 39 -4.17 -1.02 1.46
CA THR A 39 -2.84 -0.67 0.98
C THR A 39 -2.95 -0.24 -0.47
N ALA A 40 -2.34 0.87 -0.85
CA ALA A 40 -2.38 1.38 -2.21
C ALA A 40 -1.02 1.89 -2.68
N ILE A 41 -0.82 1.83 -3.99
CA ILE A 41 0.23 2.56 -4.70
C ILE A 41 -0.43 3.78 -5.33
N TYR A 42 0.07 4.95 -4.95
CA TYR A 42 -0.33 6.21 -5.56
C TYR A 42 0.75 6.70 -6.53
N ARG A 43 0.31 7.26 -7.65
CA ARG A 43 1.14 8.11 -8.50
C ARG A 43 0.91 9.56 -8.09
N LEU A 44 1.99 10.27 -7.80
CA LEU A 44 1.96 11.72 -7.63
C LEU A 44 1.98 12.40 -9.00
N ASP A 45 0.98 13.23 -9.26
CA ASP A 45 0.85 13.99 -10.51
C ASP A 45 0.29 15.38 -10.21
N CYS A 46 1.01 16.44 -10.59
CA CYS A 46 0.62 17.85 -10.35
C CYS A 46 0.12 18.18 -8.93
N GLY A 47 0.59 17.49 -7.88
CA GLY A 47 0.15 17.70 -6.49
C GLY A 47 -1.05 16.85 -6.06
N ASN A 48 -1.54 15.97 -6.93
CA ASN A 48 -2.58 14.99 -6.63
C ASN A 48 -1.99 13.58 -6.54
N LEU A 49 -2.49 12.79 -5.59
CA LEU A 49 -2.19 11.38 -5.46
C LEU A 49 -3.31 10.58 -6.13
N ARG A 50 -2.98 9.95 -7.25
CA ARG A 50 -3.90 9.07 -7.97
C ARG A 50 -3.60 7.62 -7.63
N SER A 51 -4.60 6.90 -7.10
CA SER A 51 -4.43 5.48 -6.80
C SER A 51 -4.31 4.68 -8.09
N VAL A 52 -3.19 3.99 -8.27
CA VAL A 52 -2.93 3.12 -9.44
C VAL A 52 -3.20 1.66 -9.11
N HIS A 53 -2.88 1.27 -7.87
CA HIS A 53 -3.23 -0.04 -7.33
C HIS A 53 -3.75 0.12 -5.91
N LEU A 54 -4.75 -0.66 -5.55
CA LEU A 54 -5.33 -0.68 -4.21
C LEU A 54 -5.74 -2.11 -3.89
N HIS A 55 -5.47 -2.51 -2.66
CA HIS A 55 -5.91 -3.76 -2.08
C HIS A 55 -6.77 -3.49 -0.84
N ASP A 56 -7.96 -4.09 -0.79
CA ASP A 56 -8.85 -4.11 0.38
C ASP A 56 -8.89 -5.55 0.93
N LYS A 57 -8.49 -5.73 2.20
CA LYS A 57 -8.57 -7.03 2.89
C LYS A 57 -9.96 -7.65 2.86
N ARG A 58 -10.99 -6.81 2.84
CA ARG A 58 -12.39 -7.25 2.93
C ARG A 58 -12.99 -7.56 1.56
N GLY A 59 -12.28 -7.25 0.47
CA GLY A 59 -12.77 -7.46 -0.89
C GLY A 59 -14.07 -6.71 -1.19
N GLU A 60 -14.37 -5.61 -0.49
CA GLU A 60 -15.59 -4.84 -0.71
C GLU A 60 -15.42 -3.88 -1.90
N ILE A 61 -16.53 -3.52 -2.53
CA ILE A 61 -16.55 -2.59 -3.67
C ILE A 61 -16.00 -1.24 -3.21
N MET A 62 -15.04 -0.74 -3.99
CA MET A 62 -14.29 0.46 -3.69
C MET A 62 -15.19 1.70 -3.59
N GLN A 63 -14.99 2.49 -2.54
CA GLN A 63 -15.59 3.82 -2.41
C GLN A 63 -14.73 4.83 -3.19
N SER A 64 -15.37 5.69 -3.99
CA SER A 64 -14.72 6.62 -4.94
C SER A 64 -13.72 7.61 -4.33
N PHE A 65 -13.71 7.81 -3.01
CA PHE A 65 -12.84 8.78 -2.34
C PHE A 65 -11.36 8.38 -2.31
N LEU A 66 -11.02 7.11 -2.54
CA LEU A 66 -9.63 6.63 -2.58
C LEU A 66 -9.00 6.70 -3.99
N ALA A 67 -9.73 7.18 -4.99
CA ALA A 67 -9.25 7.26 -6.37
C ALA A 67 -8.28 8.44 -6.58
N GLU A 68 -8.53 9.58 -5.94
CA GLU A 68 -7.74 10.79 -6.09
C GLU A 68 -7.80 11.62 -4.80
N VAL A 69 -6.62 11.88 -4.21
CA VAL A 69 -6.49 12.64 -2.96
C VAL A 69 -5.49 13.77 -3.19
N PRO A 70 -5.84 15.04 -2.94
CA PRO A 70 -4.87 16.13 -2.95
C PRO A 70 -3.72 15.84 -1.98
N LEU A 71 -2.47 16.08 -2.38
CA LEU A 71 -1.31 15.77 -1.55
C LEU A 71 -1.39 16.48 -0.17
N GLY A 72 -1.83 17.73 -0.15
CA GLY A 72 -1.97 18.54 1.07
C GLY A 72 -2.98 17.99 2.09
N ASP A 73 -3.95 17.21 1.63
CA ASP A 73 -4.98 16.58 2.46
C ASP A 73 -4.63 15.12 2.80
N SER A 74 -3.47 14.64 2.34
CA SER A 74 -2.98 13.28 2.58
C SER A 74 -1.86 13.26 3.62
N PHE A 75 -1.75 12.19 4.40
CA PHE A 75 -0.58 11.97 5.26
C PHE A 75 0.72 11.75 4.47
N CYS A 76 0.64 11.45 3.16
CA CYS A 76 1.81 11.29 2.30
C CYS A 76 2.64 12.57 2.17
N GLN A 77 2.06 13.75 2.44
CA GLN A 77 2.81 15.00 2.45
C GLN A 77 3.98 15.01 3.44
N PHE A 78 3.87 14.29 4.56
CA PHE A 78 4.91 14.21 5.57
C PHE A 78 6.06 13.29 5.14
N VAL A 79 5.74 12.19 4.44
CA VAL A 79 6.73 11.24 3.92
C VAL A 79 7.55 11.88 2.79
N LEU A 80 6.91 12.64 1.90
CA LEU A 80 7.61 13.36 0.82
C LEU A 80 8.42 14.57 1.32
N ARG A 81 8.01 15.19 2.43
CA ARG A 81 8.72 16.32 3.02
C ARG A 81 10.05 15.90 3.65
N ASP A 82 10.08 14.74 4.33
CA ASP A 82 11.24 14.31 5.11
C ASP A 82 12.04 13.17 4.46
N GLY A 83 11.55 12.58 3.36
CA GLY A 83 12.28 11.66 2.46
C GLY A 83 12.81 10.35 3.07
N ILE A 84 12.71 10.16 4.39
CA ILE A 84 13.26 9.03 5.13
C ILE A 84 12.27 8.64 6.22
N SER A 85 11.34 7.73 5.92
CA SER A 85 10.64 6.99 6.96
C SER A 85 11.55 5.85 7.42
N ARG A 86 12.11 5.98 8.64
CA ARG A 86 12.84 4.91 9.34
C ARG A 86 11.91 3.77 9.75
#